data_AF-A0A6L7KQ98-F1
#
_entry.id   AF-A0A6L7KQ98-F1
#
_cell.length_a   1.000
_cell.length_b   1.000
_cell.length_c   1.000
_cell.angle_alpha   90.00
_cell.angle_beta   90.00
_cell.angle_gamma   90.00
#
_symmetry.space_group_name_H-M   'P 1'
#
loop_
_entity.id
_entity.type
_entity.pdbx_description
1 polymer ?
#
loop_
_entity_poly.entity_id
_entity_poly.type
_entity_poly.pdbx_seq_one_letter_code
_entity_poly.pdbx_strand_id
1 'polypeptide(L)' 'MTYQECLATATERLEAARQLIETEIRSYPAPVAGCDAQFNHLVGMRSSISEALAALEEPRFVPTPRTLEPPDDAS' A
#
# COMPACT_ATOMS: atom_id res chain seq x y z
N MET A 1 16.00 -13.27 9.15
CA MET A 1 15.47 -12.07 8.50
C MET A 1 15.32 -12.34 7.01
N THR A 2 14.13 -12.77 6.64
CA THR A 2 13.67 -13.04 5.29
C THR A 2 12.98 -11.79 4.73
N TYR A 3 12.79 -11.73 3.41
CA TYR A 3 12.03 -10.62 2.83
C TYR A 3 10.58 -10.60 3.30
N GLN A 4 10.00 -11.76 3.65
CA GLN A 4 8.63 -11.87 4.17
C GLN A 4 8.51 -11.21 5.55
N GLU A 5 9.50 -11.39 6.43
CA GLU A 5 9.56 -10.70 7.73
C GLU A 5 9.67 -9.18 7.56
N CYS A 6 10.43 -8.71 6.56
CA CYS A 6 10.51 -7.28 6.23
C CYS A 6 9.18 -6.73 5.71
N LEU A 7 8.47 -7.49 4.87
CA LEU A 7 7.15 -7.09 4.35
C LEU A 7 6.11 -7.05 5.46
N ALA A 8 6.07 -8.05 6.34
CA ALA A 8 5.18 -8.04 7.50
C ALA A 8 5.43 -6.81 8.38
N THR A 9 6.71 -6.52 8.68
CA THR A 9 7.09 -5.32 9.43
C THR A 9 6.64 -4.04 8.71
N ALA A 10 6.83 -3.93 7.40
CA ALA A 10 6.41 -2.76 6.64
C ALA A 10 4.89 -2.54 6.72
N THR A 11 4.09 -3.61 6.56
CA THR A 11 2.64 -3.57 6.71
C THR A 11 2.22 -3.09 8.10
N GLU A 12 2.77 -3.68 9.17
CA GLU A 12 2.45 -3.29 10.56
C GLU A 12 2.75 -1.80 10.80
N ARG A 13 3.87 -1.28 10.27
CA ARG A 13 4.26 0.13 10.42
C ARG A 13 3.35 1.07 9.65
N LEU A 14 2.92 0.67 8.45
CA LEU A 14 1.96 1.43 7.64
C LEU A 14 0.57 1.47 8.31
N GLU A 15 0.11 0.35 8.86
CA GLU A 15 -1.15 0.29 9.60
C GLU A 15 -1.13 1.18 10.86
N ALA A 16 -0.03 1.13 11.62
CA ALA A 16 0.16 2.01 12.77
C ALA A 16 0.14 3.48 12.37
N ALA A 17 0.81 3.85 11.27
CA ALA A 17 0.80 5.23 10.76
C ALA A 17 -0.61 5.67 10.34
N ARG A 18 -1.38 4.80 9.67
CA ARG A 18 -2.78 5.07 9.30
C ARG A 18 -3.63 5.37 10.54
N GLN A 19 -3.53 4.55 11.58
CA GLN A 19 -4.28 4.73 12.83
C GLN A 19 -3.94 6.03 13.56
N LEU A 20 -2.66 6.42 13.55
CA LEU A 20 -2.21 7.70 14.13
C LEU A 20 -2.82 8.89 13.38
N ILE A 21 -2.75 8.88 12.05
CA ILE A 21 -3.36 9.93 11.22
C ILE A 21 -4.88 10.00 11.41
N GLU A 22 -5.56 8.86 11.48
CA GLU A 22 -7.00 8.82 11.76
C GLU A 22 -7.33 9.43 13.12
N THR A 23 -6.48 9.19 14.12
CA THR A 23 -6.64 9.78 15.47
C THR A 23 -6.43 11.29 15.43
N GLU A 24 -5.44 11.78 14.69
CA GLU A 24 -5.20 13.21 14.49
C GLU A 24 -6.38 13.89 13.76
N ILE A 25 -6.87 13.29 12.67
CA ILE A 25 -8.03 13.80 11.93
C ILE A 25 -9.28 13.86 12.82
N ARG A 26 -9.51 12.83 13.66
CA ARG A 26 -10.66 12.79 14.58
C ARG A 26 -10.55 13.82 15.71
N SER A 27 -9.32 14.12 16.14
CA SER A 27 -9.05 15.09 17.20
C SER A 27 -8.92 16.53 16.66
N TYR A 28 -9.05 16.70 15.34
CA TYR A 28 -8.83 17.99 14.68
C TYR A 28 -9.96 18.98 15.04
N PRO A 29 -9.64 20.22 15.45
CA PRO A 29 -10.65 21.18 15.87
C PRO A 29 -11.56 21.62 14.72
N ALA A 30 -12.85 21.76 15.01
CA ALA A 30 -13.85 22.29 14.08
C ALA A 30 -14.21 23.76 14.44
N PRO A 31 -14.54 24.61 13.45
CA PRO A 31 -14.61 24.33 12.01
C PRO A 31 -13.22 24.33 11.35
N VAL A 32 -13.00 23.35 10.46
CA VAL A 32 -11.79 23.29 9.64
C VAL A 32 -11.87 24.36 8.56
N ALA A 33 -10.89 25.26 8.50
CA ALA A 33 -10.80 26.22 7.41
C ALA A 33 -10.55 25.44 6.10
N GLY A 34 -11.25 25.79 5.01
CA GLY A 34 -11.13 25.07 3.73
C GLY A 34 -9.71 25.06 3.13
N CYS A 35 -8.82 25.96 3.57
CA CYS A 35 -7.40 26.00 3.20
C CYS A 35 -6.46 25.52 4.31
N ASP A 36 -6.95 24.73 5.27
CA ASP A 36 -6.09 24.14 6.29
C ASP A 36 -5.12 23.13 5.66
N ALA A 37 -3.89 23.59 5.45
CA ALA A 37 -2.84 22.81 4.82
C ALA A 37 -2.47 21.55 5.64
N GLN A 38 -2.59 21.61 6.96
CA GLN A 38 -2.29 20.48 7.82
C GLN A 38 -3.40 19.42 7.71
N PHE A 39 -4.67 19.82 7.78
CA PHE A 39 -5.78 18.88 7.60
C PHE A 39 -5.74 18.21 6.22
N ASN A 40 -5.51 18.99 5.16
CA ASN A 40 -5.37 18.47 3.80
C ASN A 40 -4.17 17.52 3.66
N HIS A 41 -3.06 17.82 4.32
CA HIS A 41 -1.90 16.93 4.37
C HIS A 41 -2.24 15.60 5.06
N LEU A 42 -2.93 15.61 6.20
CA LEU A 42 -3.36 14.40 6.91
C LEU A 42 -4.27 13.52 6.04
N VAL A 43 -5.24 14.12 5.36
CA VAL A 43 -6.13 13.39 4.44
C VAL A 43 -5.35 12.78 3.28
N GLY A 44 -4.43 13.54 2.69
CA GLY A 44 -3.55 13.05 1.62
C GLY A 44 -2.67 11.88 2.06
N MET A 45 -2.01 12.02 3.21
CA MET A 45 -1.16 10.97 3.78
C MET A 45 -1.94 9.70 4.10
N ARG A 46 -3.15 9.80 4.65
CA ARG A 46 -4.03 8.66 4.89
C ARG A 46 -4.34 7.90 3.59
N SER A 47 -4.62 8.62 2.51
CA SER A 47 -4.88 8.02 1.20
C SER A 47 -3.65 7.29 0.68
N SER A 48 -2.47 7.94 0.68
CA SER A 48 -1.23 7.32 0.21
C SER A 48 -0.83 6.07 0.99
N ILE A 49 -1.03 6.05 2.31
CA ILE A 49 -0.78 4.86 3.13
C ILE A 49 -1.75 3.73 2.78
N SER A 50 -3.02 4.05 2.53
CA SER A 50 -4.01 3.05 2.15
C SER A 50 -3.70 2.42 0.79
N GLU A 51 -3.22 3.23 -0.17
CA GLU A 51 -2.74 2.75 -1.47
C GLU A 51 -1.49 1.86 -1.32
N ALA A 52 -0.54 2.24 -0.47
CA ALA A 52 0.66 1.45 -0.21
C ALA A 52 0.33 0.08 0.40
N LEU A 53 -0.61 0.03 1.36
CA LEU A 53 -1.09 -1.22 1.95
C LEU A 53 -1.73 -2.12 0.88
N ALA A 54 -2.63 -1.56 0.06
CA ALA A 54 -3.26 -2.31 -1.03
C ALA A 54 -2.23 -2.88 -2.02
N ALA A 55 -1.19 -2.10 -2.36
CA ALA A 55 -0.12 -2.54 -3.25
C ALA A 55 0.75 -3.66 -2.66
N LEU A 56 0.86 -3.75 -1.33
CA LEU A 56 1.57 -4.84 -0.65
C LEU A 56 0.74 -6.13 -0.58
N GLU A 57 -0.59 -6.01 -0.55
CA GLU A 57 -1.53 -7.13 -0.53
C GLU A 57 -1.84 -7.68 -1.93
N GLU A 58 -1.67 -6.87 -2.98
CA GLU A 58 -2.03 -7.25 -4.34
C GLU A 58 -1.10 -8.35 -4.89
N PRO A 59 -1.64 -9.52 -5.27
CA PRO A 59 -0.83 -10.56 -5.88
C PRO A 59 -0.32 -10.07 -7.23
N ARG A 60 0.99 -9.84 -7.33
CA ARG A 60 1.61 -9.36 -8.56
C ARG A 60 1.45 -10.42 -9.64
N PHE A 61 0.61 -10.12 -10.63
CA PHE A 61 0.43 -10.99 -11.78
C PHE A 61 1.77 -11.15 -12.53
N VAL A 62 2.26 -12.39 -12.60
CA VAL A 62 3.42 -12.75 -13.42
C VAL A 62 2.89 -13.46 -14.66
N PRO A 63 2.93 -12.84 -15.86
CA PRO A 63 2.60 -13.55 -17.09
C PRO A 63 3.58 -14.71 -17.24
N THR A 64 3.05 -15.93 -17.30
CA THR A 64 3.85 -17.15 -17.46
C THR A 64 4.59 -17.08 -18.79
N PRO A 65 5.93 -17.29 -18.83
CA PRO A 65 6.64 -17.38 -20.10
C PRO A 65 6.08 -18.56 -20.90
N ARG A 66 5.63 -18.30 -22.13
CA ARG A 66 5.31 -19.37 -23.08
C ARG A 66 6.62 -20.01 -23.54
N THR A 67 7.04 -21.07 -22.88
CA THR A 67 8.02 -21.99 -23.46
C THR A 67 7.41 -22.56 -24.73
N LEU A 68 8.00 -22.25 -25.88
CA LEU A 68 7.77 -22.98 -27.13
C LEU A 68 8.44 -24.34 -26.94
N GLU A 69 7.66 -25.37 -26.62
CA GLU A 69 8.12 -26.74 -26.76
C GLU A 69 8.34 -26.98 -28.27
N PRO A 70 9.56 -27.37 -28.71
CA PRO A 70 9.77 -27.72 -30.10
C PRO A 70 8.97 -28.98 -30.43
N PRO A 71 8.43 -29.13 -31.65
CA PRO A 71 7.73 -30.35 -32.03
C PRO A 71 8.70 -31.53 -31.95
N ASP A 72 8.37 -32.44 -31.04
CA ASP A 72 8.92 -33.80 -30.95
C ASP A 72 8.55 -34.53 -32.26
N ASP A 73 9.57 -35.00 -32.96
CA ASP A 73 9.52 -35.88 -34.12
C ASP A 73 8.72 -35.47 -35.38
N ALA A 74 9.47 -35.21 -36.44
CA ALA A 74 9.14 -35.75 -37.76
C ALA A 74 10.38 -36.48 -38.29
N SER A 75 10.52 -37.74 -37.87
CA SER A 75 11.37 -38.77 -38.50
C SER A 75 11.02 -38.98 -39.97
#